data_AF-A0AA48GXC9-F1
#
_entry.id   AF-A0AA48GXC9-F1
#
_cell.length_a   1.000
_cell.length_b   1.000
_cell.length_c   1.000
_cell.angle_alpha   90.00
_cell.angle_beta   90.00
_cell.angle_gamma   90.00
#
_symmetry.space_group_name_H-M   'P 1'
#
loop_
_entity.id
_entity.type
_entity.pdbx_description
1 polymer ?
#
loop_
_entity_poly.entity_id
_entity_poly.type
_entity_poly.pdbx_seq_one_letter_code
_entity_poly.pdbx_strand_id
1 'polypeptide(L)'
;MNVLALLLLLAGGALAGWLLRRYPKALAFNRIATRTAIAALLAVMGFRLARSRDLFARDPGVLAWAVGSALLLVIVFFLAQLAFGRLTRHRAAAVAEAGATPGCLHEVTAVALNVGWIALGWGACALLPGRISATLPVETLADLVLRFLAVVIGFDLGAELERLHLRELPPALLLMPFVNILGSLACGAAFALMRGMPVREGLLLYAGLGWYSLSSVLIAQKGLLVFAALAFIHNVFRELFAILTAPLAARISPYLPIHIGGATSMDVMLPFVQRHAGRTYTLVSFYSGMVCSLAVIPLVKLLLG
;
A
#
# COMPACT_ATOMS: atom_id res chain seq x y z
N MET A 1 -1.53 9.77 19.22
CA MET A 1 -1.50 10.90 18.25
C MET A 1 -2.87 11.06 17.61
N ASN A 2 -3.38 12.30 17.56
CA ASN A 2 -4.69 12.62 16.98
C ASN A 2 -4.63 12.63 15.44
N VAL A 3 -5.68 12.12 14.80
CA VAL A 3 -5.82 12.03 13.32
C VAL A 3 -5.59 13.38 12.65
N LEU A 4 -6.12 14.43 13.28
CA LEU A 4 -5.96 15.81 12.83
C LEU A 4 -4.48 16.19 12.68
N ALA A 5 -3.60 15.77 13.59
CA ALA A 5 -2.17 16.10 13.48
C ALA A 5 -1.51 15.48 12.24
N LEU A 6 -1.81 14.21 11.94
CA LEU A 6 -1.29 13.54 10.74
C LEU A 6 -1.87 14.15 9.46
N LEU A 7 -3.17 14.44 9.44
CA LEU A 7 -3.82 15.09 8.30
C LEU A 7 -3.28 16.51 8.09
N LEU A 8 -3.01 17.26 9.16
CA LEU A 8 -2.38 18.58 9.08
C LEU A 8 -0.94 18.50 8.58
N LEU A 9 -0.15 17.51 9.01
CA LEU A 9 1.19 17.29 8.48
C LEU A 9 1.16 16.94 6.99
N LEU A 10 0.22 16.08 6.57
CA LEU A 10 0.04 15.72 5.17
C LEU A 10 -0.44 16.92 4.34
N ALA A 11 -1.40 17.70 4.84
CA ALA A 11 -1.90 18.91 4.18
C ALA A 11 -0.82 20.00 4.10
N GLY A 12 -0.02 20.18 5.16
CA GLY A 12 1.11 21.10 5.17
C GLY A 12 2.20 20.68 4.19
N GLY A 13 2.49 19.38 4.12
CA GLY A 13 3.33 18.79 3.08
C GLY A 13 2.79 19.09 1.69
N ALA A 14 1.50 18.84 1.44
CA ALA A 14 0.85 19.08 0.15
C ALA A 14 0.87 20.55 -0.26
N LEU A 15 0.64 21.47 0.67
CA LEU A 15 0.77 22.89 0.41
C LEU A 15 2.22 23.25 0.03
N ALA A 16 3.21 22.74 0.77
CA ALA A 16 4.62 22.95 0.45
C ALA A 16 5.00 22.37 -0.92
N GLY A 17 4.52 21.16 -1.23
CA GLY A 17 4.71 20.51 -2.54
C GLY A 17 4.10 21.33 -3.67
N TRP A 18 2.88 21.82 -3.48
CA TRP A 18 2.22 22.68 -4.44
C TRP A 18 2.98 24.00 -4.65
N LEU A 19 3.40 24.68 -3.58
CA LEU A 19 4.15 25.94 -3.68
C LEU A 19 5.53 25.76 -4.32
N LEU A 20 6.23 24.66 -3.97
CA LEU A 20 7.61 24.42 -4.39
C LEU A 20 7.73 23.57 -5.67
N ARG A 21 6.62 23.19 -6.31
CA ARG A 21 6.60 22.34 -7.52
C ARG A 21 7.43 22.87 -8.68
N ARG A 22 7.63 24.19 -8.75
CA ARG A 22 8.44 24.85 -9.80
C ARG A 22 9.94 24.73 -9.55
N TYR A 23 10.37 24.30 -8.36
CA TYR A 23 11.78 24.22 -7.98
C TYR A 23 12.29 22.77 -8.11
N PRO A 24 13.07 22.43 -9.15
CA PRO A 24 13.52 21.06 -9.39
C PRO A 24 14.42 20.52 -8.28
N LYS A 25 15.17 21.40 -7.60
CA LYS A 25 15.99 21.03 -6.44
C LYS A 25 15.13 20.56 -5.25
N ALA A 26 14.00 21.21 -5.00
CA ALA A 26 13.07 20.83 -3.94
C ALA A 26 12.43 19.46 -4.23
N LEU A 27 12.01 19.23 -5.48
CA LEU A 27 11.50 17.93 -5.92
C LEU A 27 12.56 16.82 -5.79
N ALA A 28 13.81 17.09 -6.16
CA ALA A 28 14.89 16.11 -6.05
C ALA A 28 15.22 15.78 -4.59
N PHE A 29 15.27 16.79 -3.71
CA PHE A 29 15.43 16.61 -2.27
C PHE A 29 14.29 15.78 -1.69
N ASN A 30 13.03 16.11 -2.03
CA ASN A 30 11.88 15.37 -1.53
C ASN A 30 11.94 13.90 -1.96
N ARG A 31 12.25 13.60 -3.23
CA ARG A 31 12.41 12.22 -3.70
C ARG A 31 13.46 11.41 -2.90
N ILE A 32 14.57 12.04 -2.53
CA ILE A 32 15.58 11.39 -1.68
C ILE A 32 15.02 11.18 -0.28
N ALA A 33 14.39 12.21 0.30
CA ALA A 33 13.76 12.13 1.61
C ALA A 33 12.65 11.05 1.68
N THR A 34 11.83 10.89 0.64
CA THR A 34 10.77 9.86 0.58
C THR A 34 11.41 8.48 0.62
N ARG A 35 12.43 8.25 -0.22
CA ARG A 35 13.12 6.95 -0.30
C ARG A 35 13.83 6.60 1.00
N THR A 36 14.52 7.55 1.63
CA THR A 36 15.21 7.31 2.90
C THR A 36 14.23 7.09 4.05
N ALA A 37 13.12 7.84 4.08
CA ALA A 37 12.08 7.66 5.09
C ALA A 37 11.40 6.29 4.98
N ILE A 38 11.08 5.83 3.75
CA ILE A 38 10.52 4.49 3.52
C ILE A 38 11.53 3.42 3.96
N ALA A 39 12.79 3.52 3.55
CA ALA A 39 13.85 2.57 3.94
C ALA A 39 14.02 2.49 5.47
N ALA A 40 14.11 3.65 6.14
CA ALA A 40 14.19 3.72 7.59
C ALA A 40 12.97 3.10 8.25
N LEU A 41 11.76 3.39 7.74
CA LEU A 41 10.53 2.85 8.30
C LEU A 41 10.44 1.34 8.13
N LEU A 42 10.83 0.82 6.97
CA LEU A 42 10.88 -0.62 6.68
C LEU A 42 11.87 -1.35 7.59
N ALA A 43 13.05 -0.77 7.83
CA ALA A 43 14.01 -1.30 8.79
C ALA A 43 13.45 -1.31 10.21
N VAL A 44 12.79 -0.23 10.63
CA VAL A 44 12.12 -0.17 11.94
C VAL A 44 11.01 -1.21 12.03
N MET A 45 10.21 -1.42 10.98
CA MET A 45 9.18 -2.47 10.95
C MET A 45 9.79 -3.88 11.00
N GLY A 46 10.88 -4.14 10.28
CA GLY A 46 11.62 -5.40 10.36
C GLY A 46 12.13 -5.69 11.76
N PHE A 47 12.64 -4.67 12.46
CA PHE A 47 13.06 -4.77 13.85
C PHE A 47 11.89 -5.13 14.78
N ARG A 48 10.73 -4.50 14.58
CA ARG A 48 9.51 -4.78 15.36
C ARG A 48 8.97 -6.19 15.10
N LEU A 49 9.05 -6.64 13.85
CA LEU A 49 8.67 -8.00 13.46
C LEU A 49 9.56 -9.04 14.15
N ALA A 50 10.88 -8.77 14.23
CA ALA A 50 11.82 -9.61 14.95
C ALA A 50 11.56 -9.64 16.47
N ARG A 51 11.23 -8.50 17.09
CA ARG A 51 10.79 -8.47 18.51
C ARG A 51 9.51 -9.25 18.74
N SER A 52 8.68 -9.37 17.71
CA SER A 52 7.42 -10.11 17.73
C SER A 52 7.58 -11.56 17.27
N ARG A 53 8.80 -12.11 17.20
CA ARG A 53 9.04 -13.49 16.72
C ARG A 53 8.26 -14.56 17.48
N ASP A 54 7.95 -14.30 18.75
CA ASP A 54 7.15 -15.19 19.59
C ASP A 54 5.72 -15.37 19.04
N LEU A 55 5.21 -14.41 18.26
CA LEU A 55 3.94 -14.55 17.54
C LEU A 55 3.99 -15.73 16.57
N PHE A 56 5.04 -15.81 15.76
CA PHE A 56 5.21 -16.90 14.79
C PHE A 56 5.54 -18.23 15.46
N ALA A 57 6.17 -18.19 16.64
CA ALA A 57 6.45 -19.40 17.42
C ALA A 57 5.18 -19.97 18.08
N ARG A 58 4.25 -19.11 18.54
CA ARG A 58 3.01 -19.51 19.20
C ARG A 58 1.95 -20.02 18.22
N ASP A 59 1.84 -19.40 17.05
CA ASP A 59 0.94 -19.85 15.99
C ASP A 59 1.65 -19.71 14.63
N PRO A 60 2.28 -20.80 14.16
CA PRO A 60 2.93 -20.83 12.84
C PRO A 60 1.97 -20.49 11.69
N GLY A 61 0.67 -20.71 11.89
CA GLY A 61 -0.37 -20.42 10.91
C GLY A 61 -0.58 -18.92 10.66
N VAL A 62 -0.20 -18.04 11.58
CA VAL A 62 -0.39 -16.58 11.48
C VAL A 62 0.19 -16.01 10.19
N LEU A 63 1.39 -16.45 9.81
CA LEU A 63 2.01 -16.02 8.56
C LEU A 63 1.21 -16.51 7.34
N ALA A 64 0.80 -17.78 7.35
CA ALA A 64 -0.01 -18.36 6.29
C ALA A 64 -1.36 -17.64 6.14
N TRP A 65 -1.98 -17.23 7.26
CA TRP A 65 -3.22 -16.46 7.25
C TRP A 65 -3.01 -15.03 6.70
N ALA A 66 -1.93 -14.36 7.08
CA ALA A 66 -1.61 -13.04 6.56
C ALA A 66 -1.39 -13.07 5.03
N VAL A 67 -0.58 -14.01 4.55
CA VAL A 67 -0.33 -14.22 3.12
C VAL A 67 -1.60 -14.66 2.40
N GLY A 68 -2.34 -15.61 2.98
CA GLY A 68 -3.59 -16.13 2.45
C GLY A 68 -4.67 -15.05 2.33
N SER A 69 -4.74 -14.10 3.26
CA SER A 69 -5.66 -12.96 3.17
C SER A 69 -5.34 -12.03 1.99
N ALA A 70 -4.05 -11.78 1.73
CA ALA A 70 -3.63 -10.98 0.57
C ALA A 70 -3.94 -11.71 -0.74
N LEU A 71 -3.71 -13.02 -0.79
CA LEU A 71 -4.07 -13.84 -1.95
C LEU A 71 -5.60 -13.88 -2.17
N LEU A 72 -6.37 -14.03 -1.09
CA LEU A 72 -7.84 -13.98 -1.13
C LEU A 72 -8.32 -12.66 -1.73
N LEU A 73 -7.73 -11.53 -1.37
CA LEU A 73 -8.05 -10.24 -1.97
C LEU A 73 -7.90 -10.28 -3.49
N VAL A 74 -6.73 -10.71 -3.96
CA VAL A 74 -6.44 -10.77 -5.41
C VAL A 74 -7.44 -11.70 -6.10
N ILE A 75 -7.69 -12.90 -5.56
CA ILE A 75 -8.67 -13.85 -6.12
C ILE A 75 -10.06 -13.23 -6.20
N VAL A 76 -10.52 -12.58 -5.13
CA VAL A 76 -11.86 -11.95 -5.09
C VAL A 76 -11.99 -10.87 -6.17
N PHE A 77 -10.98 -10.01 -6.35
CA PHE A 77 -11.00 -9.01 -7.41
C PHE A 77 -10.98 -9.62 -8.82
N PHE A 78 -10.21 -10.69 -9.03
CA PHE A 78 -10.21 -11.45 -10.28
C PHE A 78 -11.59 -12.04 -10.58
N LEU A 79 -12.20 -12.72 -9.60
CA LEU A 79 -13.52 -13.33 -9.75
C LEU A 79 -14.62 -12.29 -9.96
N ALA A 80 -14.58 -11.19 -9.22
CA ALA A 80 -15.52 -10.08 -9.38
C ALA A 80 -15.44 -9.49 -10.80
N GLN A 81 -14.22 -9.30 -11.32
CA GLN A 81 -14.02 -8.78 -12.67
C GLN A 81 -14.48 -9.76 -13.76
N LEU A 82 -14.23 -11.06 -13.57
CA LEU A 82 -14.70 -12.11 -14.49
C LEU A 82 -16.23 -12.20 -14.50
N ALA A 83 -16.87 -12.11 -13.33
CA ALA A 83 -18.32 -12.09 -13.21
C ALA A 83 -18.92 -10.85 -13.87
N PHE A 84 -18.32 -9.67 -13.64
CA PHE A 84 -18.74 -8.42 -14.26
C PHE A 84 -18.60 -8.47 -15.79
N GLY A 85 -17.49 -9.02 -16.31
CA GLY A 85 -17.27 -9.18 -17.75
C GLY A 85 -18.27 -10.12 -18.43
N ARG A 86 -18.68 -11.21 -17.75
CA ARG A 86 -19.74 -12.10 -18.23
C ARG A 86 -21.09 -11.39 -18.30
N LEU A 87 -21.40 -10.56 -17.31
CA LEU A 87 -22.66 -9.82 -17.21
C LEU A 87 -22.78 -8.72 -18.27
N THR A 88 -21.67 -8.07 -18.60
CA THR A 88 -21.68 -6.84 -19.41
C THR A 88 -21.38 -7.03 -20.89
N ARG A 89 -21.09 -8.25 -21.38
CA ARG A 89 -20.82 -8.57 -22.81
C ARG A 89 -19.90 -7.57 -23.54
N HIS A 90 -19.01 -6.86 -22.84
CA HIS A 90 -18.00 -6.05 -23.49
C HIS A 90 -16.86 -6.98 -23.92
N ARG A 91 -16.81 -7.27 -25.22
CA ARG A 91 -15.61 -7.83 -25.87
C ARG A 91 -14.44 -6.92 -25.51
N ALA A 92 -13.47 -7.44 -24.76
CA ALA A 92 -12.18 -6.81 -24.59
C ALA A 92 -11.59 -6.62 -26.00
N ALA A 93 -11.64 -5.37 -26.49
CA ALA A 93 -10.92 -4.99 -27.69
C ALA A 93 -9.43 -5.25 -27.43
N ALA A 94 -8.79 -5.85 -28.42
CA ALA A 94 -7.44 -6.40 -28.38
C ALA A 94 -6.47 -5.55 -27.56
N VAL A 95 -5.98 -6.13 -26.45
CA VAL A 95 -4.77 -5.63 -25.79
C VAL A 95 -3.60 -5.98 -26.69
N ALA A 96 -2.89 -4.95 -27.15
CA ALA A 96 -1.71 -5.06 -27.99
C ALA A 96 -0.68 -6.04 -27.40
N GLU A 97 -0.03 -6.81 -28.27
CA GLU A 97 1.02 -7.75 -27.90
C GLU A 97 2.04 -7.09 -26.96
N ALA A 98 2.32 -7.80 -25.86
CA ALA A 98 3.29 -7.41 -24.87
C ALA A 98 4.69 -7.35 -25.50
N GLY A 99 5.10 -6.18 -25.98
CA GLY A 99 6.48 -5.90 -26.32
C GLY A 99 7.37 -6.08 -25.09
N ALA A 100 8.29 -7.04 -25.15
CA ALA A 100 9.32 -7.24 -24.14
C ALA A 100 10.29 -6.05 -24.14
N THR A 101 10.14 -5.14 -23.17
CA THR A 101 11.11 -4.07 -22.90
C THR A 101 11.74 -4.23 -21.49
N PRO A 102 12.96 -3.69 -21.25
CA PRO A 102 13.85 -4.10 -20.16
C PRO A 102 13.52 -3.55 -18.75
N GLY A 103 12.28 -3.13 -18.48
CA GLY A 103 11.90 -2.42 -17.23
C GLY A 103 11.56 -3.29 -16.01
N CYS A 104 11.23 -4.57 -16.20
CA CYS A 104 10.77 -5.46 -15.12
C CYS A 104 11.82 -5.63 -14.00
N LEU A 105 13.11 -5.66 -14.36
CA LEU A 105 14.20 -5.77 -13.39
C LEU A 105 14.21 -4.59 -12.42
N HIS A 106 13.95 -3.36 -12.87
CA HIS A 106 14.03 -2.19 -11.99
C HIS A 106 12.95 -2.21 -10.90
N GLU A 107 11.71 -2.53 -11.27
CA GLU A 107 10.60 -2.62 -10.32
C GLU A 107 10.73 -3.81 -9.37
N VAL A 108 11.12 -4.98 -9.89
CA VAL A 108 11.43 -6.15 -9.06
C VAL A 108 12.60 -5.86 -8.12
N THR A 109 13.61 -5.11 -8.55
CA THR A 109 14.69 -4.67 -7.66
C THR A 109 14.22 -3.69 -6.59
N ALA A 110 13.26 -2.81 -6.88
CA ALA A 110 12.70 -1.90 -5.87
C ALA A 110 11.96 -2.67 -4.76
N VAL A 111 11.16 -3.68 -5.13
CA VAL A 111 10.51 -4.57 -4.16
C VAL A 111 11.56 -5.36 -3.38
N ALA A 112 12.58 -5.91 -4.06
CA ALA A 112 13.66 -6.63 -3.40
C ALA A 112 14.44 -5.73 -2.41
N LEU A 113 14.65 -4.45 -2.73
CA LEU A 113 15.26 -3.48 -1.82
C LEU A 113 14.38 -3.22 -0.60
N ASN A 114 13.07 -3.10 -0.77
CA ASN A 114 12.13 -2.96 0.35
C ASN A 114 12.20 -4.18 1.29
N VAL A 115 12.22 -5.39 0.73
CA VAL A 115 12.43 -6.63 1.48
C VAL A 115 13.80 -6.63 2.17
N GLY A 116 14.84 -6.13 1.49
CA GLY A 116 16.19 -5.98 2.04
C GLY A 116 16.24 -5.09 3.28
N TRP A 117 15.53 -3.95 3.29
CA TRP A 117 15.44 -3.09 4.47
C TRP A 117 14.73 -3.75 5.65
N ILE A 118 13.67 -4.52 5.37
CA ILE A 118 12.97 -5.32 6.40
C ILE A 118 13.93 -6.36 6.99
N ALA A 119 14.64 -7.10 6.13
CA ALA A 119 15.61 -8.11 6.55
C ALA A 119 16.77 -7.51 7.35
N LEU A 120 17.25 -6.32 6.96
CA LEU A 120 18.28 -5.59 7.70
C LEU A 120 17.80 -5.19 9.10
N GLY A 121 16.59 -4.67 9.21
CA GLY A 121 15.96 -4.36 10.49
C GLY A 121 15.80 -5.58 11.39
N TRP A 122 15.35 -6.69 10.81
CA TRP A 122 15.24 -7.98 11.51
C TRP A 122 16.60 -8.46 12.00
N GLY A 123 17.61 -8.46 11.12
CA GLY A 123 18.97 -8.89 11.42
C GLY A 123 19.61 -8.04 12.53
N ALA A 124 19.43 -6.72 12.49
CA ALA A 124 19.88 -5.81 13.54
C ALA A 124 19.29 -6.17 14.91
N CYS A 125 18.00 -6.53 14.98
CA CYS A 125 17.38 -7.01 16.22
C CYS A 125 17.95 -8.35 16.68
N ALA A 126 18.25 -9.26 15.75
CA ALA A 126 18.76 -10.59 16.06
C ALA A 126 20.21 -10.58 16.59
N LEU A 127 21.03 -9.62 16.14
CA LEU A 127 22.42 -9.45 16.56
C LEU A 127 22.56 -8.70 17.90
N LEU A 128 21.56 -7.91 18.29
CA LEU A 128 21.60 -7.15 19.54
C LEU A 128 21.30 -8.05 20.76
N PRO A 129 22.01 -7.88 21.89
CA PRO A 129 21.65 -8.52 23.14
C PRO A 129 20.20 -8.18 23.54
N GLY A 130 19.43 -9.18 23.99
CA GLY A 130 18.00 -9.03 24.28
C GLY A 130 17.67 -7.91 25.27
N ARG A 131 18.58 -7.61 26.20
CA ARG A 131 18.45 -6.48 27.14
C ARG A 131 18.47 -5.12 26.42
N ILE A 132 19.37 -4.94 25.45
CA ILE A 132 19.52 -3.70 24.68
C ILE A 132 18.36 -3.57 23.70
N SER A 133 18.03 -4.63 22.97
CA SER A 133 16.90 -4.64 22.01
C SER A 133 15.57 -4.29 22.67
N ALA A 134 15.34 -4.76 23.92
CA ALA A 134 14.14 -4.45 24.67
C ALA A 134 14.02 -2.97 25.06
N THR A 135 15.14 -2.33 25.43
CA THR A 135 15.20 -0.92 25.88
C THR A 135 15.13 0.12 24.77
N LEU A 136 15.35 -0.26 23.52
CA LEU A 136 15.33 0.68 22.40
C LEU A 136 13.91 1.27 22.20
N PRO A 137 13.78 2.61 22.03
CA PRO A 137 12.49 3.28 21.84
C PRO A 137 12.01 3.15 20.39
N VAL A 138 11.86 1.93 19.91
CA VAL A 138 11.53 1.60 18.51
C VAL A 138 10.18 2.17 18.10
N GLU A 139 9.20 2.21 19.02
CA GLU A 139 7.87 2.78 18.75
C GLU A 139 7.92 4.30 18.56
N THR A 140 8.72 5.00 19.37
CA THR A 140 8.93 6.45 19.22
C THR A 140 9.63 6.76 17.90
N LEU A 141 10.62 5.95 17.52
CA LEU A 141 11.31 6.08 16.23
C LEU A 141 10.34 5.83 15.05
N ALA A 142 9.52 4.78 15.14
CA ALA A 142 8.50 4.50 14.12
C ALA A 142 7.51 5.66 13.96
N ASP A 143 7.04 6.24 15.07
CA ASP A 143 6.13 7.40 15.05
C ASP A 143 6.80 8.65 14.45
N LEU A 144 8.06 8.92 14.81
CA LEU A 144 8.80 10.05 14.26
C LEU A 144 9.01 9.91 12.75
N VAL A 145 9.47 8.75 12.30
CA VAL A 145 9.68 8.47 10.87
C VAL A 145 8.34 8.53 10.12
N LEU A 146 7.25 8.05 10.72
CA LEU A 146 5.91 8.15 10.13
C LEU A 146 5.47 9.61 9.94
N ARG A 147 5.69 10.47 10.94
CA ARG A 147 5.35 11.90 10.84
C ARG A 147 6.13 12.59 9.74
N PHE A 148 7.43 12.30 9.66
CA PHE A 148 8.27 12.81 8.58
C PHE A 148 7.79 12.30 7.21
N LEU A 149 7.47 11.02 7.12
CA LEU A 149 6.93 10.40 5.91
C LEU A 149 5.60 11.03 5.48
N ALA A 150 4.70 11.35 6.42
CA ALA A 150 3.43 12.02 6.12
C ALA A 150 3.63 13.41 5.49
N VAL A 151 4.63 14.18 5.95
CA VAL A 151 4.98 15.49 5.35
C VAL A 151 5.54 15.31 3.94
N VAL A 152 6.49 14.40 3.79
CA VAL A 152 7.21 14.17 2.52
C VAL A 152 6.28 13.58 1.45
N ILE A 153 5.37 12.68 1.81
CA ILE A 153 4.36 12.16 0.89
C ILE A 153 3.28 13.21 0.62
N GLY A 154 2.89 14.00 1.61
CA GLY A 154 2.07 15.18 1.40
C GLY A 154 2.66 16.05 0.30
N PHE A 155 3.96 16.34 0.37
CA PHE A 155 4.67 17.10 -0.65
C PHE A 155 4.57 16.47 -2.04
N ASP A 156 4.81 15.16 -2.17
CA ASP A 156 4.68 14.47 -3.46
C ASP A 156 3.24 14.60 -4.02
N LEU A 157 2.22 14.37 -3.20
CA LEU A 157 0.81 14.53 -3.58
C LEU A 157 0.49 15.96 -4.05
N GLY A 158 0.97 16.97 -3.32
CA GLY A 158 0.74 18.38 -3.65
C GLY A 158 1.49 18.84 -4.90
N ALA A 159 2.70 18.35 -5.12
CA ALA A 159 3.49 18.63 -6.31
C ALA A 159 2.86 18.03 -7.58
N GLU A 160 2.18 16.89 -7.44
CA GLU A 160 1.57 16.17 -8.56
C GLU A 160 0.09 16.52 -8.80
N LEU A 161 -0.52 17.34 -7.93
CA LEU A 161 -1.92 17.74 -8.04
C LEU A 161 -2.27 18.40 -9.39
N GLU A 162 -1.33 19.15 -9.98
CA GLU A 162 -1.50 19.80 -11.30
C GLU A 162 -1.60 18.78 -12.45
N ARG A 163 -1.10 17.56 -12.26
CA ARG A 163 -1.22 16.49 -13.27
C ARG A 163 -2.60 15.83 -13.27
N LEU A 164 -3.42 16.06 -12.25
CA LEU A 164 -4.78 15.54 -12.14
C LEU A 164 -5.75 16.35 -13.01
N HIS A 165 -5.77 16.05 -14.30
CA HIS A 165 -6.76 16.59 -15.23
C HIS A 165 -8.07 15.82 -15.08
N LEU A 166 -8.70 15.87 -13.90
CA LEU A 166 -9.91 15.07 -13.58
C LEU A 166 -11.07 15.31 -14.54
N ARG A 167 -11.11 16.46 -15.21
CA ARG A 167 -12.10 16.80 -16.25
C ARG A 167 -11.99 15.91 -17.49
N GLU A 168 -10.84 15.28 -17.71
CA GLU A 168 -10.60 14.35 -18.82
C GLU A 168 -11.07 12.93 -18.49
N LEU A 169 -11.36 12.63 -17.22
CA LEU A 169 -11.84 11.32 -16.82
C LEU A 169 -13.37 11.20 -16.99
N PRO A 170 -13.86 10.10 -17.59
CA PRO A 170 -15.28 9.78 -17.58
C PRO A 170 -15.80 9.74 -16.13
N PRO A 171 -16.98 10.33 -15.83
CA PRO A 171 -17.53 10.36 -14.47
C PRO A 171 -17.64 8.97 -13.81
N ALA A 172 -17.90 7.92 -14.60
CA ALA A 172 -17.94 6.55 -14.11
C ALA A 172 -16.59 6.08 -13.51
N LEU A 173 -15.45 6.53 -14.06
CA LEU A 173 -14.13 6.17 -13.56
C LEU A 173 -13.74 6.93 -12.27
N LEU A 174 -14.43 8.03 -11.96
CA LEU A 174 -14.26 8.73 -10.68
C LEU A 174 -14.75 7.88 -9.50
N LEU A 175 -15.70 6.96 -9.73
CA LEU A 175 -16.21 6.05 -8.70
C LEU A 175 -15.30 4.83 -8.45
N MET A 176 -14.36 4.57 -9.36
CA MET A 176 -13.48 3.40 -9.33
C MET A 176 -12.72 3.19 -8.01
N PRO A 177 -12.05 4.21 -7.42
CA PRO A 177 -11.35 4.02 -6.15
C PRO A 177 -12.29 3.67 -4.99
N PHE A 178 -13.52 4.20 -4.98
CA PHE A 178 -14.49 3.88 -3.94
C PHE A 178 -14.95 2.43 -4.02
N VAL A 179 -15.15 1.91 -5.24
CA VAL A 179 -15.41 0.48 -5.46
C VAL A 179 -14.23 -0.37 -4.97
N ASN A 180 -12.99 0.07 -5.21
CA ASN A 180 -11.80 -0.63 -4.72
C ASN A 180 -11.73 -0.67 -3.18
N ILE A 181 -11.97 0.47 -2.53
CA ILE A 181 -11.98 0.59 -1.07
C ILE A 181 -13.06 -0.31 -0.48
N LEU A 182 -14.30 -0.20 -0.97
CA LEU A 182 -15.42 -1.01 -0.50
C LEU A 182 -15.19 -2.51 -0.75
N GLY A 183 -14.67 -2.88 -1.92
CA GLY A 183 -14.33 -4.27 -2.24
C GLY A 183 -13.23 -4.83 -1.34
N SER A 184 -12.19 -4.03 -1.06
CA SER A 184 -11.11 -4.41 -0.13
C SER A 184 -11.67 -4.62 1.29
N LEU A 185 -12.50 -3.70 1.79
CA LEU A 185 -13.10 -3.81 3.12
C LEU A 185 -14.11 -4.97 3.21
N ALA A 186 -14.92 -5.19 2.18
CA ALA A 186 -15.83 -6.34 2.11
C ALA A 186 -15.06 -7.67 2.15
N CYS A 187 -13.92 -7.75 1.47
CA CYS A 187 -13.02 -8.90 1.55
C CYS A 187 -12.45 -9.07 2.96
N GLY A 188 -12.07 -7.98 3.63
CA GLY A 188 -11.64 -8.00 5.04
C GLY A 188 -12.72 -8.48 6.00
N ALA A 189 -13.97 -8.05 5.81
CA ALA A 189 -15.11 -8.54 6.59
C ALA A 189 -15.37 -10.03 6.35
N ALA A 190 -15.37 -10.48 5.10
CA ALA A 190 -15.54 -11.89 4.75
C ALA A 190 -14.41 -12.77 5.31
N PHE A 191 -13.16 -12.28 5.23
CA PHE A 191 -12.01 -12.94 5.85
C PHE A 191 -12.17 -13.05 7.36
N ALA A 192 -12.67 -12.00 8.01
CA ALA A 192 -12.93 -12.00 9.45
C ALA A 192 -13.95 -13.09 9.83
N LEU A 193 -15.07 -13.17 9.11
CA LEU A 193 -16.13 -14.16 9.32
C LEU A 193 -15.62 -15.58 9.09
N MET A 194 -14.85 -15.82 8.02
CA MET A 194 -14.25 -17.12 7.73
C MET A 194 -13.29 -17.60 8.83
N ARG A 195 -12.64 -16.67 9.52
CA ARG A 195 -11.70 -16.97 10.62
C ARG A 195 -12.33 -16.95 12.00
N GLY A 196 -13.60 -16.56 12.13
CA GLY A 196 -14.26 -16.38 13.43
C GLY A 196 -13.64 -15.26 14.28
N MET A 197 -12.98 -14.28 13.65
CA MET A 197 -12.41 -13.12 14.35
C MET A 197 -13.39 -11.93 14.31
N PRO A 198 -13.25 -10.95 15.23
CA PRO A 198 -13.99 -9.70 15.15
C PRO A 198 -13.89 -9.03 13.77
N VAL A 199 -15.02 -8.64 13.19
CA VAL A 199 -15.08 -7.99 11.86
C VAL A 199 -14.16 -6.77 11.79
N ARG A 200 -14.09 -6.01 12.89
CA ARG A 200 -13.20 -4.86 13.04
C ARG A 200 -11.73 -5.19 12.76
N GLU A 201 -11.24 -6.34 13.21
CA GLU A 201 -9.85 -6.77 13.02
C GLU A 201 -9.58 -7.17 11.57
N GLY A 202 -10.53 -7.89 10.94
CA GLY A 202 -10.48 -8.20 9.51
C GLY A 202 -10.51 -6.94 8.64
N LEU A 203 -11.31 -5.94 9.01
CA LEU A 203 -11.33 -4.64 8.33
C LEU A 203 -9.99 -3.90 8.48
N LEU A 204 -9.39 -3.91 9.68
CA LEU A 204 -8.10 -3.25 9.93
C LEU A 204 -6.97 -3.83 9.07
N LEU A 205 -6.97 -5.15 8.87
CA LEU A 205 -6.00 -5.85 8.02
C LEU A 205 -6.02 -5.33 6.56
N TYR A 206 -7.21 -5.02 6.04
CA TYR A 206 -7.45 -4.61 4.66
C TYR A 206 -7.51 -3.09 4.45
N ALA A 207 -7.73 -2.31 5.52
CA ALA A 207 -7.82 -0.86 5.50
C ALA A 207 -6.49 -0.17 5.13
N GLY A 208 -5.38 -0.92 5.10
CA GLY A 208 -4.11 -0.42 4.58
C GLY A 208 -4.09 -0.20 3.07
N LEU A 209 -5.01 -0.82 2.32
CA LEU A 209 -5.18 -0.62 0.87
C LEU A 209 -3.88 -0.76 0.04
N GLY A 210 -2.89 -1.53 0.49
CA GLY A 210 -1.57 -1.66 -0.14
C GLY A 210 -0.47 -0.82 0.53
N TRP A 211 -0.82 0.17 1.35
CA TRP A 211 0.15 1.03 2.04
C TRP A 211 0.59 0.43 3.38
N TYR A 212 1.46 -0.58 3.32
CA TYR A 212 1.93 -1.32 4.49
C TYR A 212 2.69 -0.45 5.51
N SER A 213 3.46 0.54 5.05
CA SER A 213 4.35 1.33 5.90
C SER A 213 3.59 2.32 6.79
N LEU A 214 2.51 2.91 6.27
CA LEU A 214 1.64 3.80 7.03
C LEU A 214 0.66 3.04 7.93
N SER A 215 -0.08 2.08 7.36
CA SER A 215 -1.16 1.39 8.07
C SER A 215 -0.67 0.59 9.29
N SER A 216 0.43 -0.14 9.16
CA SER A 216 0.99 -0.93 10.26
C SER A 216 1.44 -0.09 11.45
N VAL A 217 2.03 1.08 11.22
CA VAL A 217 2.45 1.99 12.29
C VAL A 217 1.23 2.59 12.99
N LEU A 218 0.18 2.96 12.25
CA LEU A 218 -1.05 3.49 12.84
C LEU A 218 -1.76 2.48 13.76
N ILE A 219 -1.79 1.21 13.35
CA ILE A 219 -2.37 0.11 14.14
C ILE A 219 -1.52 -0.14 15.40
N ALA A 220 -0.20 -0.15 15.23
CA ALA A 220 0.75 -0.33 16.32
C ALA A 220 0.64 0.72 17.43
N GLN A 221 0.40 1.99 17.07
CA GLN A 221 0.24 3.08 18.03
C GLN A 221 -0.91 2.90 19.02
N LYS A 222 -1.87 2.03 18.70
CA LYS A 222 -3.00 1.69 19.58
C LYS A 222 -2.73 0.42 20.42
N GLY A 223 -1.49 -0.06 20.45
CA GLY A 223 -1.07 -1.24 21.21
C GLY A 223 -1.35 -2.57 20.51
N LEU A 224 -1.94 -2.56 19.31
CA LEU A 224 -2.27 -3.76 18.54
C LEU A 224 -1.07 -4.25 17.72
N LEU A 225 0.05 -4.56 18.38
CA LEU A 225 1.32 -4.91 17.73
C LEU A 225 1.23 -6.14 16.82
N VAL A 226 0.46 -7.16 17.24
CA VAL A 226 0.22 -8.38 16.45
C VAL A 226 -0.54 -8.05 15.16
N PHE A 227 -1.61 -7.26 15.25
CA PHE A 227 -2.37 -6.85 14.08
C PHE A 227 -1.60 -5.89 13.18
N ALA A 228 -0.71 -5.06 13.74
CA ALA A 228 0.19 -4.23 12.97
C ALA A 228 1.14 -5.08 12.10
N ALA A 229 1.69 -6.16 12.66
CA ALA A 229 2.52 -7.12 11.92
C ALA A 229 1.73 -7.85 10.84
N LEU A 230 0.51 -8.30 11.16
CA LEU A 230 -0.40 -8.93 10.19
C LEU A 230 -0.77 -7.99 9.04
N ALA A 231 -1.15 -6.75 9.34
CA ALA A 231 -1.45 -5.69 8.37
C ALA A 231 -0.24 -5.39 7.49
N PHE A 232 0.96 -5.31 8.08
CA PHE A 232 2.19 -5.14 7.34
C PHE A 232 2.39 -6.27 6.33
N ILE A 233 2.35 -7.53 6.78
CA ILE A 233 2.55 -8.71 5.91
C ILE A 233 1.47 -8.77 4.83
N HIS A 234 0.19 -8.62 5.18
CA HIS A 234 -0.91 -8.60 4.21
C HIS A 234 -0.66 -7.60 3.09
N ASN A 235 -0.31 -6.36 3.42
CA ASN A 235 -0.16 -5.31 2.42
C ASN A 235 1.12 -5.46 1.59
N VAL A 236 2.21 -5.98 2.16
CA VAL A 236 3.43 -6.35 1.39
C VAL A 236 3.12 -7.47 0.39
N PHE A 237 2.42 -8.52 0.82
CA PHE A 237 2.07 -9.62 -0.08
C PHE A 237 0.99 -9.22 -1.09
N ARG A 238 0.07 -8.32 -0.73
CA ARG A 238 -0.88 -7.73 -1.68
C ARG A 238 -0.15 -7.03 -2.82
N GLU A 239 0.85 -6.21 -2.50
CA GLU A 239 1.69 -5.54 -3.51
C GLU A 239 2.43 -6.57 -4.37
N LEU A 240 3.06 -7.57 -3.75
CA LEU A 240 3.78 -8.63 -4.48
C LEU A 240 2.85 -9.40 -5.42
N PHE A 241 1.68 -9.84 -4.95
CA PHE A 241 0.72 -10.55 -5.79
C PHE A 241 0.13 -9.65 -6.87
N ALA A 242 -0.10 -8.37 -6.60
CA ALA A 242 -0.54 -7.40 -7.61
C ALA A 242 0.47 -7.32 -8.76
N ILE A 243 1.77 -7.21 -8.45
CA ILE A 243 2.85 -7.17 -9.44
C ILE A 243 2.90 -8.47 -10.25
N LEU A 244 2.94 -9.62 -9.57
CA LEU A 244 3.05 -10.94 -10.20
C LEU A 244 1.86 -11.24 -11.11
N THR A 245 0.66 -10.81 -10.71
CA THR A 245 -0.57 -11.08 -11.46
C THR A 245 -0.92 -9.96 -12.45
N ALA A 246 -0.22 -8.82 -12.45
CA ALA A 246 -0.50 -7.68 -13.33
C ALA A 246 -0.64 -8.04 -14.83
N PRO A 247 0.24 -8.90 -15.42
CA PRO A 247 0.12 -9.26 -16.83
C PRO A 247 -1.17 -10.04 -17.12
N LEU A 248 -1.55 -10.94 -16.22
CA LEU A 248 -2.78 -11.74 -16.37
C LEU A 248 -4.02 -10.88 -16.09
N ALA A 249 -3.95 -10.03 -15.05
CA ALA A 249 -5.01 -9.11 -14.69
C ALA A 249 -5.39 -8.20 -15.86
N ALA A 250 -4.39 -7.62 -16.54
CA ALA A 250 -4.60 -6.73 -17.67
C ALA A 250 -5.26 -7.43 -18.88
N ARG A 251 -5.03 -8.74 -19.07
CA ARG A 251 -5.71 -9.53 -20.12
C ARG A 251 -7.20 -9.72 -19.84
N ILE A 252 -7.60 -9.74 -18.56
CA ILE A 252 -9.01 -9.85 -18.16
C ILE A 252 -9.68 -8.47 -18.22
N SER A 253 -9.03 -7.45 -17.68
CA SER A 253 -9.51 -6.09 -17.68
C SER A 253 -8.35 -5.11 -17.44
N PRO A 254 -8.27 -4.00 -18.20
CA PRO A 254 -7.24 -2.98 -17.99
C PRO A 254 -7.35 -2.31 -16.61
N TYR A 255 -8.50 -2.39 -15.95
CA TYR A 255 -8.75 -1.81 -14.63
C TYR A 255 -8.32 -2.73 -13.47
N LEU A 256 -8.20 -4.04 -13.72
CA LEU A 256 -7.94 -5.02 -12.65
C LEU A 256 -6.57 -4.83 -11.97
N PRO A 257 -5.45 -4.54 -12.67
CA PRO A 257 -4.18 -4.25 -12.03
C PRO A 257 -4.24 -3.03 -11.09
N ILE A 258 -5.09 -2.05 -11.39
CA ILE A 258 -5.30 -0.84 -10.57
C ILE A 258 -6.03 -1.22 -9.27
N HIS A 259 -7.07 -2.06 -9.36
CA HIS A 259 -7.83 -2.52 -8.20
C HIS A 259 -6.98 -3.32 -7.21
N ILE A 260 -6.29 -4.35 -7.69
CA ILE A 260 -5.45 -5.21 -6.83
C ILE A 260 -4.29 -4.42 -6.20
N GLY A 261 -3.73 -3.43 -6.91
CA GLY A 261 -2.70 -2.52 -6.40
C GLY A 261 -3.19 -1.61 -5.27
N GLY A 262 -4.41 -1.06 -5.36
CA GLY A 262 -4.90 -0.14 -4.32
C GLY A 262 -4.12 1.17 -4.32
N ALA A 263 -3.63 1.58 -3.14
CA ALA A 263 -2.80 2.77 -2.94
C ALA A 263 -1.54 2.76 -3.83
N THR A 264 -0.96 1.58 -4.08
CA THR A 264 0.28 1.44 -4.85
C THR A 264 0.08 1.64 -6.35
N SER A 265 -1.17 1.81 -6.81
CA SER A 265 -1.48 2.05 -8.24
C SER A 265 -0.97 3.39 -8.77
N MET A 266 -0.64 4.34 -7.89
CA MET A 266 -0.09 5.64 -8.31
C MET A 266 1.42 5.61 -8.54
N ASP A 267 2.14 4.66 -7.92
CA ASP A 267 3.60 4.64 -7.92
C ASP A 267 4.16 3.26 -8.30
N VAL A 268 4.10 2.25 -7.43
CA VAL A 268 4.75 0.95 -7.61
C VAL A 268 4.08 0.16 -8.74
N MET A 269 2.75 0.16 -8.78
CA MET A 269 1.96 -0.55 -9.79
C MET A 269 1.76 0.29 -11.06
N LEU A 270 2.06 1.59 -11.05
CA LEU A 270 1.88 2.46 -12.21
C LEU A 270 2.61 1.98 -13.47
N PRO A 271 3.92 1.62 -13.43
CA PRO A 271 4.60 1.14 -14.63
C PRO A 271 4.05 -0.20 -15.14
N PHE A 272 3.60 -1.10 -14.25
CA PHE A 272 2.93 -2.34 -14.65
C PHE A 272 1.59 -2.07 -15.33
N VAL A 273 0.82 -1.10 -14.85
CA VAL A 273 -0.42 -0.64 -15.50
C VAL A 273 -0.11 -0.06 -16.88
N GLN A 274 0.87 0.85 -16.98
CA GLN A 274 1.27 1.44 -18.26
C GLN A 274 1.75 0.39 -19.28
N ARG A 275 2.46 -0.64 -18.80
CA ARG A 275 3.03 -1.70 -19.62
C ARG A 275 1.97 -2.71 -20.08
N HIS A 276 1.08 -3.12 -19.19
CA HIS A 276 0.17 -4.25 -19.44
C HIS A 276 -1.25 -3.82 -19.80
N ALA A 277 -1.78 -2.77 -19.18
CA ALA A 277 -3.09 -2.22 -19.51
C ALA A 277 -3.02 -1.11 -20.58
N GLY A 278 -1.88 -0.40 -20.64
CA GLY A 278 -1.62 0.65 -21.62
C GLY A 278 -1.58 2.06 -20.99
N ARG A 279 -0.85 2.97 -21.64
CA ARG A 279 -0.63 4.34 -21.12
C ARG A 279 -1.90 5.17 -20.95
N THR A 280 -2.97 4.86 -21.69
CA THR A 280 -4.28 5.51 -21.56
C THR A 280 -4.88 5.36 -20.15
N TYR A 281 -4.50 4.31 -19.40
CA TYR A 281 -4.98 4.07 -18.03
C TYR A 281 -4.11 4.74 -16.94
N THR A 282 -3.05 5.47 -17.32
CA THR A 282 -2.15 6.15 -16.37
C THR A 282 -2.89 7.10 -15.44
N LEU A 283 -3.73 7.98 -15.99
CA LEU A 283 -4.43 9.00 -15.21
C LEU A 283 -5.41 8.36 -14.22
N VAL A 284 -6.12 7.32 -14.65
CA VAL A 284 -7.05 6.54 -13.80
C VAL A 284 -6.29 5.81 -12.68
N SER A 285 -5.16 5.20 -13.00
CA SER A 285 -4.31 4.49 -12.03
C SER A 285 -3.77 5.42 -10.96
N PHE A 286 -3.28 6.58 -11.40
CA PHE A 286 -2.76 7.62 -10.53
C PHE A 286 -3.85 8.18 -9.61
N TYR A 287 -4.99 8.55 -10.17
CA TYR A 287 -6.15 9.02 -9.41
C TYR A 287 -6.64 7.99 -8.38
N SER A 288 -6.80 6.72 -8.80
CA SER A 288 -7.28 5.67 -7.92
C SER A 288 -6.32 5.44 -6.75
N GLY A 289 -5.02 5.42 -7.02
CA GLY A 289 -3.99 5.23 -6.00
C GLY A 289 -3.95 6.39 -5.03
N MET A 290 -4.05 7.63 -5.52
CA MET A 290 -4.13 8.82 -4.68
C MET A 290 -5.33 8.78 -3.74
N VAL A 291 -6.53 8.45 -4.23
CA VAL A 291 -7.73 8.36 -3.39
C VAL A 291 -7.61 7.25 -2.36
N CYS A 292 -7.09 6.07 -2.75
CA CYS A 292 -6.83 4.98 -1.81
C CYS A 292 -5.83 5.41 -0.73
N SER A 293 -4.75 6.08 -1.11
CA SER A 293 -3.71 6.58 -0.22
C SER A 293 -4.26 7.58 0.81
N LEU A 294 -5.07 8.54 0.36
CA LEU A 294 -5.74 9.50 1.24
C LEU A 294 -6.75 8.82 2.19
N ALA A 295 -7.36 7.70 1.76
CA ALA A 295 -8.34 6.96 2.55
C ALA A 295 -7.72 6.13 3.69
N VAL A 296 -6.44 5.72 3.60
CA VAL A 296 -5.81 4.84 4.60
C VAL A 296 -5.88 5.43 6.02
N ILE A 297 -5.47 6.69 6.20
CA ILE A 297 -5.44 7.34 7.52
C ILE A 297 -6.84 7.38 8.17
N PRO A 298 -7.88 7.94 7.53
CA PRO A 298 -9.21 8.01 8.14
C PRO A 298 -9.81 6.61 8.34
N LEU A 299 -9.64 5.68 7.40
CA LEU A 299 -10.18 4.32 7.53
C LEU A 299 -9.57 3.57 8.71
N VAL A 300 -8.24 3.50 8.79
CA VAL A 300 -7.54 2.80 9.87
C VAL A 300 -7.89 3.42 11.22
N LYS A 301 -7.95 4.75 11.32
CA LYS A 301 -8.30 5.42 12.58
C LYS A 301 -9.76 5.21 12.99
N LEU A 302 -10.71 5.33 12.07
CA LEU A 302 -12.12 5.03 12.33
C LEU A 302 -12.29 3.61 12.89
N LEU A 303 -11.58 2.65 12.29
CA LEU A 303 -11.58 1.27 12.75
C LEU A 303 -10.79 1.08 14.06
N LEU A 304 -9.94 2.00 14.50
CA LEU A 304 -9.21 1.92 15.77
C LEU A 304 -9.89 2.65 16.94
N GLY A 305 -10.94 3.44 16.69
CA GLY A 305 -11.59 4.27 17.71
C GLY A 305 -10.59 5.27 18.27
#